data_AF-A0A815R661-F1
#
_entry.id   AF-A0A815R661-F1
#
_cell.length_a   1.000
_cell.length_b   1.000
_cell.length_c   1.000
_cell.angle_alpha   90.00
_cell.angle_beta   90.00
_cell.angle_gamma   90.00
#
_symmetry.space_group_name_H-M   'P 1'
#
loop_
_entity.id
_entity.type
_entity.pdbx_description
1 polymer ?
#
loop_
_entity_poly.entity_id
_entity_poly.type
_entity_poly.pdbx_seq_one_letter_code
_entity_poly.pdbx_strand_id
1 'polypeptide(L)'
;MRPPEQLQKDSNNQHQPKKQSDKNLFKSDVWNESHEFKSNPQRPFYFSNRYTFATALIMSLLICGICLAVVVTLWLTSGSTETYSSAVITSTATVATRTITYSQNFTFGLTATAQCTAWTSFVTQLIVQPYILLTMSGTFNPIGVSVTNTTVIANIALALRTSTRYGPVTSNSLSWAVGLCGPSYELSASGTTCMCTSPGYAIRPCLTNQNYGGINTTTCYGPTQTMTVIFQY
;
A
#
# COMPACT_ATOMS: atom_id res chain seq x y z
N MET A 1 -60.22 -14.59 30.71
CA MET A 1 -60.92 -15.64 29.95
C MET A 1 -60.78 -15.32 28.47
N ARG A 2 -60.13 -16.21 27.72
CA ARG A 2 -59.92 -16.11 26.27
C ARG A 2 -61.00 -16.98 25.60
N PRO A 3 -61.72 -16.50 24.57
CA PRO A 3 -62.39 -17.36 23.62
C PRO A 3 -61.57 -17.45 22.31
N PRO A 4 -61.55 -18.63 21.66
CA PRO A 4 -60.90 -18.84 20.37
C PRO A 4 -61.93 -18.74 19.24
N GLU A 5 -61.52 -18.22 18.08
CA GLU A 5 -62.22 -18.55 16.84
C GLU A 5 -61.25 -18.59 15.66
N GLN A 6 -61.30 -19.71 14.96
CA GLN A 6 -60.54 -20.04 13.78
C GLN A 6 -61.30 -19.65 12.53
N LEU A 7 -60.60 -19.26 11.46
CA LEU A 7 -61.07 -19.51 10.10
C LEU A 7 -59.92 -19.57 9.07
N GLN A 8 -59.54 -20.83 8.83
CA GLN A 8 -59.17 -21.55 7.60
C GLN A 8 -59.15 -20.85 6.22
N LYS A 9 -58.16 -21.30 5.41
CA LYS A 9 -58.09 -21.47 3.92
C LYS A 9 -58.12 -20.19 3.07
N ASP A 10 -57.23 -19.97 2.09
CA ASP A 10 -57.02 -20.76 0.86
C ASP A 10 -55.52 -20.82 0.44
N SER A 11 -54.91 -21.95 0.09
CA SER A 11 -54.95 -22.74 -1.18
C SER A 11 -54.66 -22.00 -2.49
N ASN A 12 -53.61 -22.48 -3.17
CA ASN A 12 -53.35 -22.45 -4.62
C ASN A 12 -52.98 -21.13 -5.30
N ASN A 13 -51.70 -20.99 -5.66
CA ASN A 13 -51.38 -20.74 -7.07
C ASN A 13 -50.03 -21.36 -7.46
N GLN A 14 -50.11 -22.50 -8.14
CA GLN A 14 -49.00 -23.09 -8.89
C GLN A 14 -48.79 -22.26 -10.17
N HIS A 15 -47.61 -21.66 -10.33
CA HIS A 15 -47.13 -21.21 -11.63
C HIS A 15 -45.96 -22.09 -12.06
N GLN A 16 -46.26 -23.00 -12.99
CA GLN A 16 -45.29 -23.85 -13.68
C GLN A 16 -44.45 -23.02 -14.69
N PRO A 17 -43.22 -23.46 -14.99
CA PRO A 17 -42.29 -22.77 -15.87
C PRO A 17 -42.60 -23.05 -17.36
N LYS A 18 -42.58 -22.00 -18.18
CA LYS A 18 -42.56 -22.15 -19.64
C LYS A 18 -41.16 -22.52 -20.12
N LYS A 19 -41.06 -23.74 -20.66
CA LYS A 19 -40.04 -24.10 -21.66
C LYS A 19 -40.26 -23.25 -22.91
N GLN A 20 -39.23 -22.57 -23.38
CA GLN A 20 -39.10 -22.21 -24.79
C GLN A 20 -37.73 -22.72 -25.25
N SER A 21 -37.78 -23.78 -26.05
CA SER A 21 -36.70 -24.22 -26.91
C SER A 21 -36.48 -23.19 -28.00
N ASP A 22 -35.24 -22.77 -28.24
CA ASP A 22 -34.83 -22.40 -29.58
C ASP A 22 -33.39 -22.86 -29.83
N LYS A 23 -33.30 -23.78 -30.78
CA LYS A 23 -32.10 -24.26 -31.44
C LYS A 23 -31.76 -23.23 -32.51
N ASN A 24 -30.61 -22.56 -32.39
CA ASN A 24 -29.89 -21.95 -33.51
C ASN A 24 -28.40 -22.24 -33.25
N LEU A 25 -27.80 -23.26 -33.88
CA LEU A 25 -27.42 -23.35 -35.29
C LEU A 25 -26.29 -22.36 -35.64
N PHE A 26 -25.08 -22.91 -35.77
CA PHE A 26 -23.96 -22.44 -36.60
C PHE A 26 -23.33 -21.07 -36.28
N LYS A 27 -22.13 -21.07 -35.69
CA LYS A 27 -20.84 -21.06 -36.41
C LYS A 27 -19.69 -21.08 -35.42
N SER A 28 -18.94 -22.18 -35.41
CA SER A 28 -17.60 -22.27 -34.83
C SER A 28 -16.62 -21.72 -35.87
N ASP A 29 -16.38 -20.42 -35.85
CA ASP A 29 -15.31 -19.83 -36.63
C ASP A 29 -13.99 -20.04 -35.89
N VAL A 30 -13.30 -21.06 -36.38
CA VAL A 30 -11.88 -21.35 -36.21
C VAL A 30 -11.10 -20.12 -36.66
N TRP A 31 -10.63 -19.30 -35.72
CA TRP A 31 -9.54 -18.37 -35.97
C TRP A 31 -8.22 -19.06 -35.65
N ASN A 32 -7.73 -19.71 -36.70
CA ASN A 32 -6.36 -20.14 -36.86
C ASN A 32 -5.56 -18.94 -37.40
N GLU A 33 -4.91 -18.18 -36.51
CA GLU A 33 -3.81 -17.30 -36.90
C GLU A 33 -2.60 -17.62 -36.04
N SER A 34 -1.83 -18.56 -36.58
CA SER A 34 -0.41 -18.74 -36.32
C SER A 34 0.34 -17.45 -36.63
N HIS A 35 0.53 -16.59 -35.62
CA HIS A 35 1.55 -15.56 -35.70
C HIS A 35 2.94 -16.20 -35.51
N GLU A 36 3.51 -16.46 -36.68
CA GLU A 36 4.92 -16.64 -37.01
C GLU A 36 5.87 -16.00 -35.97
N PHE A 37 6.52 -16.85 -35.18
CA PHE A 37 7.61 -16.49 -34.29
C PHE A 37 8.85 -16.18 -35.15
N LYS A 38 8.96 -14.94 -35.64
CA LYS A 38 10.22 -14.44 -36.20
C LYS A 38 11.24 -14.32 -35.08
N SER A 39 12.03 -15.38 -34.92
CA SER A 39 13.30 -15.33 -34.21
C SER A 39 14.16 -14.26 -34.86
N ASN A 40 14.32 -13.13 -34.17
CA ASN A 40 15.27 -12.10 -34.52
C ASN A 40 16.60 -12.46 -33.86
N PRO A 41 17.61 -12.94 -34.60
CA PRO A 41 18.92 -13.18 -34.04
C PRO A 41 19.70 -11.86 -33.97
N GLN A 42 20.58 -11.77 -32.99
CA GLN A 42 21.62 -10.74 -32.84
C GLN A 42 21.16 -9.42 -32.21
N ARG A 43 21.23 -9.34 -30.87
CA ARG A 43 21.74 -8.12 -30.24
C ARG A 43 23.02 -8.45 -29.48
N PRO A 44 24.11 -7.71 -29.74
CA PRO A 44 25.42 -7.99 -29.17
C PRO A 44 25.42 -7.76 -27.66
N PHE A 45 26.14 -8.66 -26.98
CA PHE A 45 26.56 -8.53 -25.59
C PHE A 45 27.33 -7.23 -25.40
N TYR A 46 26.73 -6.24 -24.75
CA TYR A 46 27.50 -5.18 -24.10
C TYR A 46 27.93 -5.69 -22.73
N PHE A 47 29.12 -6.30 -22.72
CA PHE A 47 29.94 -6.37 -21.54
C PHE A 47 30.39 -4.96 -21.12
N SER A 48 30.72 -4.85 -19.83
CA SER A 48 31.48 -3.78 -19.18
C SER A 48 30.78 -2.42 -19.02
N ASN A 49 30.25 -2.19 -17.82
CA ASN A 49 30.89 -1.19 -16.96
C ASN A 49 30.62 -1.45 -15.48
N ARG A 50 31.54 -2.20 -14.87
CA ARG A 50 31.75 -2.17 -13.42
C ARG A 50 32.48 -0.87 -13.12
N TYR A 51 31.74 0.21 -12.87
CA TYR A 51 32.31 1.38 -12.21
C TYR A 51 32.25 1.19 -10.71
N THR A 52 33.42 0.77 -10.23
CA THR A 52 33.98 0.94 -8.90
C THR A 52 33.65 2.35 -8.36
N PHE A 53 32.65 2.45 -7.49
CA PHE A 53 32.50 3.58 -6.56
C PHE A 53 32.68 3.06 -5.13
N ALA A 54 33.82 2.40 -4.91
CA ALA A 54 34.45 2.35 -3.61
C ALA A 54 35.60 3.36 -3.66
N THR A 55 35.82 4.07 -2.55
CA THR A 55 36.89 5.07 -2.31
C THR A 55 36.62 6.50 -2.81
N ALA A 56 35.57 7.14 -2.27
CA ALA A 56 35.52 8.60 -2.16
C ALA A 56 34.67 9.05 -0.97
N LEU A 57 34.96 8.54 0.24
CA LEU A 57 34.42 9.10 1.50
C LEU A 57 35.29 8.76 2.72
N ILE A 58 36.61 8.69 2.53
CA ILE A 58 37.61 8.70 3.62
C ILE A 58 38.58 9.87 3.40
N MET A 59 38.06 11.04 3.00
CA MET A 59 38.83 12.29 2.88
C MET A 59 38.01 13.51 3.29
N SER A 60 37.10 13.34 4.26
CA SER A 60 36.43 14.46 4.96
C SER A 60 36.53 14.32 6.48
N LEU A 61 37.54 13.59 6.97
CA LEU A 61 37.89 13.47 8.39
C LEU A 61 39.30 14.03 8.71
N LEU A 62 39.82 14.94 7.88
CA LEU A 62 41.17 15.51 8.04
C LEU A 62 41.26 17.04 7.94
N ILE A 63 40.12 17.76 7.94
CA ILE A 63 40.11 19.25 7.98
C ILE A 63 39.42 19.79 9.25
N CYS A 64 38.93 18.95 10.14
CA CYS A 64 38.41 19.37 11.45
C CYS A 64 39.14 18.68 12.61
N GLY A 65 40.47 18.60 12.52
CA GLY A 65 41.32 17.95 13.52
C GLY A 65 42.50 18.79 14.03
N ILE A 66 42.58 20.07 13.64
CA ILE A 66 43.73 20.94 13.96
C ILE A 66 43.36 22.16 14.81
N CYS A 67 42.08 22.40 15.13
CA CYS A 67 41.69 23.53 16.00
C CYS A 67 41.61 23.20 17.49
N LEU A 68 42.03 22.01 17.94
CA LEU A 68 41.88 21.58 19.34
C LEU A 68 43.18 21.05 19.97
N ALA A 69 44.32 21.61 19.57
CA ALA A 69 45.61 21.31 20.21
C ALA A 69 46.50 22.54 20.37
N VAL A 70 45.94 23.70 20.78
CA VAL A 70 46.75 24.83 21.27
C VAL A 70 46.03 25.55 22.41
N VAL A 71 45.91 24.92 23.58
CA VAL A 71 45.92 25.64 24.88
C VAL A 71 46.48 24.69 25.94
N VAL A 72 47.77 24.33 25.81
CA VAL A 72 48.54 23.82 26.95
C VAL A 72 49.72 24.78 27.14
N THR A 73 49.43 25.90 27.77
CA THR A 73 50.43 26.74 28.43
C THR A 73 49.95 27.05 29.83
N LEU A 74 50.38 26.18 30.75
CA LEU A 74 51.19 26.56 31.90
C LEU A 74 50.65 27.70 32.77
N TRP A 75 49.89 27.34 33.81
CA TRP A 75 49.93 28.04 35.10
C TRP A 75 49.95 27.00 36.22
N LEU A 76 51.10 26.93 36.91
CA LEU A 76 51.22 26.36 38.25
C LEU A 76 50.66 27.35 39.27
N THR A 77 50.21 26.83 40.41
CA THR A 77 49.80 27.49 41.68
C THR A 77 48.39 28.09 41.74
N SER A 78 47.43 27.33 42.28
CA SER A 78 47.05 27.29 43.71
C SER A 78 45.86 26.34 43.89
N GLY A 79 45.90 25.48 44.90
CA GLY A 79 44.90 24.44 45.10
C GLY A 79 43.52 24.96 45.48
N SER A 80 42.53 24.61 44.66
CA SER A 80 41.15 24.37 45.09
C SER A 80 40.67 23.09 44.40
N THR A 81 40.27 22.10 45.19
CA THR A 81 39.64 20.88 44.69
C THR A 81 38.20 21.21 44.31
N GLU A 82 38.00 21.68 43.08
CA GLU A 82 36.67 21.78 42.50
C GLU A 82 36.35 20.49 41.73
N THR A 83 35.32 19.80 42.21
CA THR A 83 34.79 18.59 41.59
C THR A 83 34.04 18.98 40.31
N TYR A 84 34.72 18.94 39.17
CA TYR A 84 34.09 19.18 37.86
C TYR A 84 33.21 17.98 37.46
N SER A 85 31.89 18.15 37.55
CA SER A 85 30.91 17.22 37.01
C SER A 85 30.75 17.47 35.51
N SER A 86 31.18 16.53 34.67
CA SER A 86 31.02 16.63 33.22
C SER A 86 29.55 16.34 32.84
N ALA A 87 28.79 17.39 32.53
CA ALA A 87 27.44 17.25 31.98
C ALA A 87 27.53 16.74 30.53
N VAL A 88 27.08 15.51 30.29
CA VAL A 88 26.90 14.95 28.95
C VAL A 88 25.67 15.59 28.32
N ILE A 89 25.86 16.62 27.48
CA ILE A 89 24.76 17.23 26.72
C ILE A 89 24.43 16.30 25.54
N THR A 90 23.39 15.48 25.72
CA THR A 90 22.85 14.65 24.64
C THR A 90 21.91 15.51 23.81
N SER A 91 22.38 16.00 22.65
CA SER A 91 21.53 16.70 21.70
C SER A 91 20.69 15.68 20.92
N THR A 92 19.39 15.62 21.23
CA THR A 92 18.43 14.83 20.46
C THR A 92 18.01 15.62 19.23
N ALA A 93 18.68 15.38 18.10
CA ALA A 93 18.24 15.90 16.82
C ALA A 93 16.86 15.33 16.47
N THR A 94 15.86 16.20 16.37
CA THR A 94 14.50 15.82 15.97
C THR A 94 14.46 15.71 14.45
N VAL A 95 14.36 14.48 13.93
CA VAL A 95 14.23 14.25 12.49
C VAL A 95 12.80 14.63 12.07
N ALA A 96 12.68 15.62 11.18
CA ALA A 96 11.39 16.02 10.64
C ALA A 96 10.83 14.90 9.75
N THR A 97 9.70 14.31 10.15
CA THR A 97 9.00 13.27 9.39
C THR A 97 8.20 13.89 8.24
N ARG A 98 8.32 13.32 7.04
CA ARG A 98 7.54 13.71 5.86
C ARG A 98 6.46 12.66 5.58
N THR A 99 5.45 13.04 4.79
CA THR A 99 4.37 12.13 4.41
C THR A 99 4.06 12.19 2.92
N ILE A 100 3.69 11.04 2.34
CA ILE A 100 3.01 10.92 1.05
C ILE A 100 1.60 10.42 1.36
N THR A 101 0.60 11.20 0.97
CA THR A 101 -0.81 10.96 1.36
C THR A 101 -1.70 10.83 0.12
N TYR A 102 -2.50 9.77 0.11
CA TYR A 102 -3.67 9.64 -0.74
C TYR A 102 -4.91 9.74 0.14
N SER A 103 -5.85 10.62 -0.20
CA SER A 103 -7.15 10.69 0.48
C SER A 103 -8.21 11.07 -0.54
N GLN A 104 -9.24 10.24 -0.68
CA GLN A 104 -10.29 10.44 -1.67
C GLN A 104 -11.65 10.00 -1.13
N ASN A 105 -12.69 10.72 -1.53
CA ASN A 105 -14.08 10.34 -1.25
C ASN A 105 -14.58 9.36 -2.31
N PHE A 106 -15.15 8.24 -1.88
CA PHE A 106 -15.79 7.24 -2.72
C PHE A 106 -17.29 7.27 -2.44
N THR A 107 -18.09 7.14 -3.51
CA THR A 107 -19.54 7.25 -3.43
C THR A 107 -20.18 5.93 -3.81
N PHE A 108 -21.10 5.45 -2.97
CA PHE A 108 -21.84 4.23 -3.21
C PHE A 108 -22.52 4.25 -4.59
N GLY A 109 -22.45 3.12 -5.29
CA GLY A 109 -23.06 2.95 -6.62
C GLY A 109 -22.26 3.56 -7.77
N LEU A 110 -21.18 4.31 -7.51
CA LEU A 110 -20.37 4.95 -8.54
C LEU A 110 -19.05 4.21 -8.78
N THR A 111 -18.58 4.27 -10.03
CA THR A 111 -17.22 3.82 -10.40
C THR A 111 -16.23 4.93 -10.06
N ALA A 112 -15.07 4.55 -9.51
CA ALA A 112 -14.13 5.46 -8.86
C ALA A 112 -13.12 6.10 -9.85
N THR A 113 -13.59 6.67 -10.97
CA THR A 113 -12.73 7.15 -12.08
C THR A 113 -11.77 8.26 -11.67
N ALA A 114 -12.26 9.29 -10.96
CA ALA A 114 -11.42 10.40 -10.50
C ALA A 114 -10.42 9.93 -9.42
N GLN A 115 -10.89 9.06 -8.53
CA GLN A 115 -10.10 8.47 -7.46
C GLN A 115 -9.00 7.57 -8.01
N CYS A 116 -9.27 6.84 -9.09
CA CYS A 116 -8.26 6.09 -9.82
C CYS A 116 -7.15 7.00 -10.37
N THR A 117 -7.52 8.12 -10.99
CA THR A 117 -6.52 9.09 -11.50
C THR A 117 -5.64 9.60 -10.35
N ALA A 118 -6.24 9.99 -9.22
CA ALA A 118 -5.50 10.39 -8.04
C ALA A 118 -4.62 9.25 -7.47
N TRP A 119 -5.10 8.00 -7.54
CA TRP A 119 -4.35 6.82 -7.07
C TRP A 119 -3.11 6.58 -7.93
N THR A 120 -3.23 6.69 -9.25
CA THR A 120 -2.09 6.57 -10.17
C THR A 120 -1.04 7.65 -9.89
N SER A 121 -1.45 8.90 -9.68
CA SER A 121 -0.52 9.97 -9.27
C SER A 121 0.13 9.71 -7.92
N PHE A 122 -0.61 9.16 -6.96
CA PHE A 122 -0.08 8.79 -5.64
C PHE A 122 0.99 7.70 -5.73
N VAL A 123 0.74 6.59 -6.45
CA VAL A 123 1.71 5.49 -6.52
C VAL A 123 3.02 5.91 -7.20
N THR A 124 3.00 6.91 -8.10
CA THR A 124 4.22 7.47 -8.70
C THR A 124 5.08 8.28 -7.72
N GLN A 125 4.56 8.64 -6.55
CA GLN A 125 5.33 9.32 -5.50
C GLN A 125 6.07 8.33 -4.59
N LEU A 126 5.71 7.04 -4.62
CA LEU A 126 6.26 5.99 -3.75
C LEU A 126 7.66 5.53 -4.17
N ILE A 127 8.61 6.47 -4.31
CA ILE A 127 10.03 6.18 -4.59
C ILE A 127 10.71 5.52 -3.38
N VAL A 128 11.94 5.03 -3.55
CA VAL A 128 12.72 4.46 -2.44
C VAL A 128 12.94 5.55 -1.37
N GLN A 129 12.42 5.29 -0.17
CA GLN A 129 12.49 6.17 1.00
C GLN A 129 12.64 5.33 2.28
N PRO A 130 13.15 5.90 3.39
CA PRO A 130 13.23 5.22 4.67
C PRO A 130 11.86 5.19 5.38
N TYR A 131 10.87 4.52 4.79
CA TYR A 131 9.51 4.49 5.32
C TYR A 131 9.45 3.91 6.74
N ILE A 132 8.79 4.65 7.65
CA ILE A 132 8.67 4.30 9.08
C ILE A 132 7.25 3.92 9.50
N LEU A 133 6.23 4.37 8.77
CA LEU A 133 4.83 4.07 9.08
C LEU A 133 4.00 4.06 7.80
N LEU A 134 3.18 3.02 7.64
CA LEU A 134 2.08 2.99 6.69
C LEU A 134 0.77 2.90 7.47
N THR A 135 -0.19 3.77 7.13
CA THR A 135 -1.54 3.75 7.70
C THR A 135 -2.58 3.73 6.59
N MET A 136 -3.59 2.86 6.74
CA MET A 136 -4.85 2.89 5.98
C MET A 136 -5.99 3.27 6.93
N SER A 137 -6.71 4.35 6.65
CA SER A 137 -7.85 4.80 7.46
C SER A 137 -9.03 5.20 6.58
N GLY A 138 -10.20 5.39 7.20
CA GLY A 138 -11.37 5.87 6.48
C GLY A 138 -12.49 6.32 7.41
N THR A 139 -13.60 6.77 6.84
CA THR A 139 -14.76 7.28 7.61
C THR A 139 -15.25 6.29 8.67
N PHE A 140 -15.22 4.98 8.38
CA PHE A 140 -15.69 3.91 9.27
C PHE A 140 -14.60 3.28 10.15
N ASN A 141 -13.36 3.73 10.02
CA ASN A 141 -12.27 3.47 10.97
C ASN A 141 -11.28 4.63 10.89
N PRO A 142 -11.53 5.73 11.63
CA PRO A 142 -10.72 6.95 11.54
C PRO A 142 -9.33 6.78 12.16
N ILE A 143 -9.17 5.87 13.13
CA ILE A 143 -7.86 5.48 13.68
C ILE A 143 -7.05 4.73 12.61
N GLY A 144 -7.74 3.90 11.82
CA GLY A 144 -7.15 3.11 10.77
C GLY A 144 -6.42 1.86 11.25
N VAL A 145 -5.71 1.26 10.33
CA VAL A 145 -4.79 0.15 10.55
C VAL A 145 -3.41 0.54 10.07
N SER A 146 -2.39 0.09 10.78
CA SER A 146 -1.02 0.52 10.50
C SER A 146 0.00 -0.60 10.60
N VAL A 147 1.09 -0.44 9.88
CA VAL A 147 2.30 -1.26 9.97
C VAL A 147 3.52 -0.37 10.16
N THR A 148 4.40 -0.79 11.07
CA THR A 148 5.65 -0.10 11.44
C THR A 148 6.91 -0.88 11.04
N ASN A 149 6.75 -2.09 10.51
CA ASN A 149 7.87 -2.86 9.97
C ASN A 149 8.36 -2.21 8.66
N THR A 150 9.50 -1.53 8.73
CA THR A 150 10.07 -0.75 7.63
C THR A 150 10.32 -1.57 6.36
N THR A 151 10.70 -2.85 6.50
CA THR A 151 10.89 -3.75 5.35
C THR A 151 9.56 -4.06 4.67
N VAL A 152 8.51 -4.33 5.46
CA VAL A 152 7.16 -4.58 4.91
C VAL A 152 6.64 -3.35 4.20
N ILE A 153 6.81 -2.15 4.78
CA ILE A 153 6.34 -0.90 4.18
C ILE A 153 7.08 -0.61 2.86
N ALA A 154 8.40 -0.76 2.85
CA ALA A 154 9.22 -0.55 1.65
C ALA A 154 8.81 -1.50 0.52
N ASN A 155 8.55 -2.77 0.83
CA ASN A 155 8.09 -3.75 -0.17
C ASN A 155 6.67 -3.43 -0.69
N ILE A 156 5.77 -2.95 0.17
CA ILE A 156 4.44 -2.49 -0.25
C ILE A 156 4.56 -1.30 -1.20
N ALA A 157 5.36 -0.29 -0.83
CA ALA A 157 5.59 0.90 -1.65
C ALA A 157 6.17 0.53 -3.04
N LEU A 158 7.18 -0.33 -3.05
CA LEU A 158 7.79 -0.84 -4.28
C LEU A 158 6.77 -1.59 -5.14
N ALA A 159 6.00 -2.51 -4.54
CA ALA A 159 5.01 -3.32 -5.25
C ALA A 159 3.91 -2.47 -5.89
N LEU A 160 3.39 -1.48 -5.17
CA LEU A 160 2.41 -0.53 -5.69
C LEU A 160 2.97 0.31 -6.84
N ARG A 161 4.18 0.85 -6.67
CA ARG A 161 4.83 1.69 -7.70
C ARG A 161 5.12 0.91 -8.97
N THR A 162 5.64 -0.31 -8.83
CA THR A 162 6.14 -1.11 -9.95
C THR A 162 5.11 -2.07 -10.52
N SER A 163 3.88 -2.06 -9.98
CA SER A 163 2.81 -2.96 -10.40
C SER A 163 3.24 -4.43 -10.32
N THR A 164 3.74 -4.84 -9.15
CA THR A 164 4.14 -6.22 -8.84
C THR A 164 3.38 -6.76 -7.64
N ARG A 165 3.35 -8.09 -7.49
CA ARG A 165 2.72 -8.74 -6.33
C ARG A 165 3.64 -8.71 -5.11
N TYR A 166 3.06 -8.59 -3.94
CA TYR A 166 3.73 -8.75 -2.64
C TYR A 166 2.77 -9.34 -1.61
N GLY A 167 3.29 -10.19 -0.73
CA GLY A 167 2.50 -10.85 0.32
C GLY A 167 1.65 -12.03 -0.15
N PRO A 168 0.84 -12.60 0.77
CA PRO A 168 0.55 -12.10 2.12
C PRO A 168 1.74 -12.14 3.09
N VAL A 169 1.90 -11.08 3.90
CA VAL A 169 2.86 -11.04 5.02
C VAL A 169 2.16 -10.51 6.27
N THR A 170 2.29 -11.22 7.38
CA THR A 170 1.72 -10.78 8.67
C THR A 170 2.61 -9.73 9.34
N SER A 171 2.05 -8.57 9.69
CA SER A 171 2.68 -7.54 10.52
C SER A 171 1.62 -6.76 11.30
N ASN A 172 1.92 -6.46 12.57
CA ASN A 172 1.01 -5.77 13.51
C ASN A 172 -0.37 -6.47 13.59
N SER A 173 -0.36 -7.80 13.63
CA SER A 173 -1.55 -8.67 13.67
C SER A 173 -2.47 -8.61 12.44
N LEU A 174 -2.03 -7.95 11.37
CA LEU A 174 -2.74 -7.87 10.09
C LEU A 174 -1.94 -8.55 9.00
N SER A 175 -2.62 -9.00 7.95
CA SER A 175 -1.98 -9.65 6.80
C SER A 175 -1.97 -8.69 5.61
N TRP A 176 -0.79 -8.24 5.23
CA TRP A 176 -0.61 -7.23 4.19
C TRP A 176 -0.29 -7.87 2.85
N ALA A 177 -0.96 -7.40 1.80
CA ALA A 177 -0.76 -7.87 0.45
C ALA A 177 -0.96 -6.73 -0.58
N VAL A 178 -0.19 -6.80 -1.65
CA VAL A 178 -0.37 -6.00 -2.88
C VAL A 178 -0.53 -6.97 -4.03
N GLY A 179 -1.58 -6.80 -4.83
CA GLY A 179 -1.89 -7.77 -5.87
C GLY A 179 -2.80 -7.24 -6.95
N LEU A 180 -2.71 -7.83 -8.14
CA LEU A 180 -3.52 -7.46 -9.29
C LEU A 180 -5.00 -7.75 -9.02
N CYS A 181 -5.85 -6.76 -9.23
CA CYS A 181 -7.29 -6.89 -9.23
C CYS A 181 -7.91 -6.04 -10.35
N GLY A 182 -8.34 -6.70 -11.43
CA GLY A 182 -8.72 -6.01 -12.66
C GLY A 182 -7.51 -5.31 -13.31
N PRO A 183 -7.63 -4.04 -13.73
CA PRO A 183 -6.55 -3.34 -14.45
C PRO A 183 -5.49 -2.72 -13.53
N SER A 184 -5.62 -2.81 -12.20
CA SER A 184 -4.67 -2.20 -11.27
C SER A 184 -4.32 -3.11 -10.10
N TYR A 185 -3.39 -2.63 -9.27
CA TYR A 185 -3.03 -3.27 -8.02
C TYR A 185 -3.88 -2.76 -6.86
N GLU A 186 -4.35 -3.69 -6.03
CA GLU A 186 -5.04 -3.50 -4.76
C GLU A 186 -4.02 -3.52 -3.62
N LEU A 187 -4.16 -2.62 -2.64
CA LEU A 187 -3.51 -2.73 -1.34
C LEU A 187 -4.52 -3.29 -0.32
N SER A 188 -4.15 -4.37 0.36
CA SER A 188 -4.99 -5.06 1.33
C SER A 188 -4.22 -5.29 2.63
N ALA A 189 -4.90 -5.09 3.77
CA ALA A 189 -4.48 -5.49 5.11
C ALA A 189 -5.33 -6.66 5.65
N SER A 190 -6.07 -7.35 4.76
CA SER A 190 -6.90 -8.53 5.09
C SER A 190 -6.29 -9.86 4.60
N GLY A 191 -5.10 -9.85 4.01
CA GLY A 191 -4.33 -11.02 3.58
C GLY A 191 -4.69 -11.58 2.20
N THR A 192 -5.84 -11.21 1.65
CA THR A 192 -6.23 -11.56 0.28
C THR A 192 -6.37 -10.31 -0.57
N THR A 193 -6.08 -10.44 -1.87
CA THR A 193 -6.33 -9.39 -2.87
C THR A 193 -7.41 -9.85 -3.84
N CYS A 194 -8.17 -8.91 -4.39
CA CYS A 194 -9.27 -9.16 -5.32
C CYS A 194 -10.40 -10.03 -4.77
N MET A 195 -10.61 -9.98 -3.46
CA MET A 195 -11.73 -10.65 -2.80
C MET A 195 -12.73 -9.63 -2.26
N CYS A 196 -13.98 -10.07 -2.08
CA CYS A 196 -15.01 -9.33 -1.34
C CYS A 196 -15.01 -9.82 0.11
N THR A 197 -14.43 -9.03 1.01
CA THR A 197 -14.45 -9.26 2.46
C THR A 197 -15.32 -8.23 3.19
N SER A 198 -15.89 -8.63 4.33
CA SER A 198 -16.71 -7.79 5.20
C SER A 198 -16.59 -8.23 6.68
N PRO A 199 -16.02 -7.42 7.59
CA PRO A 199 -15.28 -6.20 7.28
C PRO A 199 -13.98 -6.54 6.52
N GLY A 200 -13.53 -5.61 5.68
CA GLY A 200 -12.25 -5.68 5.01
C GLY A 200 -11.44 -4.40 5.16
N TYR A 201 -10.15 -4.50 4.87
CA TYR A 201 -9.20 -3.40 4.80
C TYR A 201 -8.52 -3.46 3.45
N ALA A 202 -9.17 -2.92 2.42
CA ALA A 202 -8.67 -2.93 1.06
C ALA A 202 -8.95 -1.61 0.35
N ILE A 203 -8.03 -1.20 -0.53
CA ILE A 203 -8.20 -0.06 -1.41
C ILE A 203 -7.80 -0.43 -2.84
N ARG A 204 -8.71 -0.19 -3.77
CA ARG A 204 -8.59 -0.57 -5.20
C ARG A 204 -9.32 0.43 -6.10
N PRO A 205 -8.85 1.69 -6.15
CA PRO A 205 -9.61 2.78 -6.76
C PRO A 205 -9.78 2.64 -8.28
N CYS A 206 -8.92 1.86 -8.93
CA CYS A 206 -8.89 1.70 -10.38
C CYS A 206 -9.64 0.48 -10.91
N LEU A 207 -10.49 -0.15 -10.10
CA LEU A 207 -11.46 -1.11 -10.65
C LEU A 207 -12.50 -0.40 -11.53
N THR A 208 -12.89 -1.06 -12.62
CA THR A 208 -13.89 -0.54 -13.59
C THR A 208 -15.33 -0.78 -13.14
N ASN A 209 -15.57 -0.95 -11.84
CA ASN A 209 -16.88 -1.18 -11.23
C ASN A 209 -16.94 -0.51 -9.84
N GLN A 210 -18.02 -0.74 -9.09
CA GLN A 210 -18.28 -0.12 -7.79
C GLN A 210 -17.53 -0.78 -6.61
N ASN A 211 -16.63 -1.74 -6.86
CA ASN A 211 -15.93 -2.47 -5.82
C ASN A 211 -14.62 -1.78 -5.44
N TYR A 212 -14.62 -0.49 -5.11
CA TYR A 212 -13.40 0.29 -4.87
C TYR A 212 -12.62 -0.06 -3.58
N GLY A 213 -13.11 -1.00 -2.78
CA GLY A 213 -12.55 -1.38 -1.50
C GLY A 213 -13.41 -0.94 -0.32
N GLY A 214 -12.83 -1.01 0.87
CA GLY A 214 -13.47 -0.68 2.13
C GLY A 214 -12.46 -0.70 3.26
N ILE A 215 -12.57 0.27 4.18
CA ILE A 215 -11.76 0.33 5.40
C ILE A 215 -12.70 0.12 6.58
N ASN A 216 -12.67 -1.09 7.14
CA ASN A 216 -13.60 -1.56 8.16
C ASN A 216 -15.08 -1.62 7.69
N THR A 217 -15.28 -1.93 6.40
CA THR A 217 -16.60 -2.12 5.79
C THR A 217 -16.57 -3.29 4.80
N THR A 218 -17.70 -3.60 4.15
CA THR A 218 -17.65 -4.42 2.93
C THR A 218 -16.73 -3.76 1.89
N THR A 219 -15.93 -4.57 1.20
CA THR A 219 -14.98 -4.13 0.16
C THR A 219 -15.58 -4.15 -1.25
N CYS A 220 -16.71 -4.84 -1.42
CA CYS A 220 -17.51 -4.86 -2.65
C CYS A 220 -18.84 -4.16 -2.37
N TYR A 221 -19.28 -3.30 -3.29
CA TYR A 221 -20.39 -2.38 -3.07
C TYR A 221 -20.25 -1.60 -1.75
N GLY A 222 -19.04 -1.08 -1.50
CA GLY A 222 -18.73 -0.33 -0.28
C GLY A 222 -19.65 0.87 -0.09
N PRO A 223 -19.93 1.29 1.16
CA PRO A 223 -20.70 2.51 1.42
C PRO A 223 -19.91 3.74 0.96
N THR A 224 -20.60 4.89 0.86
CA THR A 224 -19.94 6.19 0.68
C THR A 224 -19.00 6.46 1.84
N GLN A 225 -17.72 6.69 1.56
CA GLN A 225 -16.70 6.93 2.56
C GLN A 225 -15.48 7.63 1.96
N THR A 226 -14.76 8.37 2.80
CA THR A 226 -13.40 8.80 2.47
C THR A 226 -12.42 7.74 2.94
N MET A 227 -11.52 7.31 2.05
CA MET A 227 -10.43 6.37 2.37
C MET A 227 -9.09 7.08 2.19
N THR A 228 -8.17 6.83 3.11
CA THR A 228 -6.88 7.49 3.21
C THR A 228 -5.76 6.46 3.35
N VAL A 229 -4.66 6.67 2.63
CA VAL A 229 -3.41 5.90 2.73
C VAL A 229 -2.27 6.88 2.95
N ILE A 230 -1.48 6.67 4.00
CA ILE A 230 -0.36 7.55 4.37
C ILE A 230 0.91 6.71 4.50
N PHE A 231 1.96 7.12 3.80
CA PHE A 231 3.33 6.67 4.03
C PHE A 231 4.11 7.78 4.73
N GLN A 232 4.73 7.49 5.87
CA GLN A 232 5.64 8.39 6.58
C GLN A 232 7.09 7.93 6.37
N TYR A 233 8.02 8.88 6.17
CA TYR A 233 9.44 8.64 5.91
C TYR A 233 10.30 9.85 6.29
#